data_AF-A0A9P3K5Y3-F1
#
_entry.id   AF-A0A9P3K5Y3-F1
#
_cell.length_a   1.000
_cell.length_b   1.000
_cell.length_c   1.000
_cell.angle_alpha   90.00
_cell.angle_beta   90.00
_cell.angle_gamma   90.00
#
_symmetry.space_group_name_H-M   'P 1'
#
loop_
_entity.id
_entity.type
_entity.pdbx_description
1 polymer ?
#
loop_
_entity_poly.entity_id
_entity_poly.type
_entity_poly.pdbx_seq_one_letter_code
_entity_poly.pdbx_strand_id
1 'polypeptide(L)' 'MARNAVLHGLNKHMRIKWHWLRKEVKLGTLDPIYVKTQQQPADFLTKRLAEEPHWRCARMAGMSLN' A
#
# COMPACT_ATOMS: atom_id res chain seq x y z
N MET A 1 -7.75 -15.47 -26.24
CA MET A 1 -7.07 -14.42 -27.04
C MET A 1 -7.56 -13.06 -26.56
N ALA A 2 -6.67 -12.16 -26.14
CA ALA A 2 -7.05 -10.91 -25.47
C ALA A 2 -7.44 -9.84 -26.50
N ARG A 3 -8.66 -9.30 -26.37
CA ARG A 3 -9.31 -8.38 -27.32
C ARG A 3 -8.70 -6.96 -27.43
N ASN A 4 -7.62 -6.62 -26.69
CA ASN A 4 -6.98 -5.30 -26.73
C ASN A 4 -5.51 -5.35 -26.27
N ALA A 5 -4.57 -5.52 -27.20
CA ALA A 5 -3.14 -5.68 -26.90
C ALA A 5 -2.49 -4.42 -26.26
N VAL A 6 -2.99 -3.22 -26.58
CA VAL A 6 -2.47 -1.94 -26.09
C VAL A 6 -2.69 -1.79 -24.57
N LEU A 7 -3.88 -2.10 -24.08
CA LEU A 7 -4.20 -2.09 -22.64
C LEU A 7 -3.45 -3.18 -21.87
N HIS A 8 -3.18 -4.31 -22.53
CA HIS A 8 -2.39 -5.41 -21.95
C HIS A 8 -0.95 -4.99 -21.67
N GLY A 9 -0.35 -4.20 -22.58
CA GLY A 9 1.01 -3.68 -22.43
C GLY A 9 1.15 -2.69 -21.27
N LEU A 10 0.18 -1.80 -21.09
CA LEU A 10 0.18 -0.79 -20.03
C LEU A 10 -0.05 -1.41 -18.64
N ASN A 11 -0.98 -2.37 -18.56
CA ASN A 11 -1.31 -3.03 -17.29
C ASN A 11 -0.39 -4.22 -16.96
N LYS A 12 0.57 -4.58 -17.83
CA LYS A 12 1.47 -5.73 -17.59
C LYS A 12 2.28 -5.54 -16.31
N HIS A 13 2.84 -4.35 -16.10
CA HIS A 13 3.68 -4.07 -14.93
C HIS A 13 2.88 -4.11 -13.64
N MET A 14 1.65 -3.59 -13.67
CA MET A 14 0.72 -3.68 -12.56
C MET A 14 0.35 -5.14 -12.27
N ARG A 15 0.04 -5.92 -13.29
CA ARG A 15 -0.31 -7.34 -13.13
C ARG A 15 0.83 -8.16 -12.56
N ILE A 16 2.07 -7.94 -13.02
CA ILE A 16 3.26 -8.64 -12.51
C ILE A 16 3.50 -8.24 -11.04
N LYS A 17 3.48 -6.94 -10.73
CA LYS A 17 3.70 -6.45 -9.35
C LYS A 17 2.70 -7.01 -8.35
N TRP A 18 1.43 -7.11 -8.73
CA TRP A 18 0.36 -7.56 -7.82
C TRP A 18 0.07 -9.06 -7.88
N HIS A 19 0.78 -9.84 -8.70
CA HIS A 19 0.48 -11.27 -8.87
C HIS A 19 0.59 -12.02 -7.54
N TRP A 20 1.70 -11.81 -6.83
CA TRP A 20 1.92 -12.42 -5.52
C TRP A 20 0.89 -11.95 -4.50
N LEU A 21 0.66 -10.64 -4.36
CA LEU A 21 -0.31 -10.10 -3.40
C LEU A 21 -1.71 -10.70 -3.62
N ARG A 22 -2.19 -10.75 -4.86
CA ARG A 22 -3.50 -11.34 -5.18
C ARG A 22 -3.57 -12.83 -4.87
N LYS A 23 -2.47 -13.56 -5.07
CA LYS A 23 -2.39 -14.99 -4.73
C LYS A 23 -2.54 -15.17 -3.22
N GLU A 24 -1.79 -14.42 -2.42
CA GLU A 24 -1.84 -14.50 -0.96
C GLU A 24 -3.21 -14.10 -0.41
N VAL A 25 -3.81 -13.03 -0.94
CA VAL A 25 -5.19 -12.65 -0.58
C VAL A 25 -6.19 -13.75 -0.94
N LYS A 26 -6.05 -14.39 -2.11
CA LYS A 26 -6.91 -15.51 -2.50
C LYS A 26 -6.72 -16.75 -1.61
N LEU A 27 -5.50 -16.98 -1.12
CA LEU A 27 -5.19 -18.05 -0.18
C LEU A 27 -5.66 -17.73 1.26
N GLY A 28 -6.08 -16.49 1.54
CA GLY A 28 -6.46 -16.05 2.87
C GLY A 28 -5.26 -15.79 3.80
N THR A 29 -4.04 -15.80 3.28
CA THR A 29 -2.83 -15.50 4.06
C THR A 29 -2.68 -13.99 4.31
N LEU A 30 -3.33 -13.16 3.50
CA LEU A 30 -3.41 -11.72 3.68
C LEU A 30 -4.85 -11.24 3.55
N ASP A 31 -5.29 -10.34 4.43
CA ASP A 31 -6.58 -9.66 4.35
C ASP A 31 -6.35 -8.13 4.30
N PRO A 32 -6.38 -7.50 3.11
CA PRO A 32 -6.12 -6.08 2.97
C PRO A 32 -7.30 -5.26 3.51
N ILE A 33 -7.03 -4.42 4.51
CA ILE A 33 -8.01 -3.46 5.02
C ILE A 33 -7.80 -2.08 4.41
N TYR A 34 -8.90 -1.36 4.17
CA TYR A 34 -8.83 0.04 3.77
C TYR A 34 -8.52 0.92 4.98
N VAL A 35 -7.48 1.74 4.86
CA VAL A 35 -7.09 2.73 5.87
C VAL A 35 -7.20 4.12 5.25
N LYS A 36 -8.00 5.00 5.86
CA LYS A 36 -8.13 6.40 5.42
C LYS A 36 -6.80 7.12 5.56
N THR A 37 -6.51 8.07 4.67
CA THR A 37 -5.24 8.82 4.66
C THR A 37 -4.87 9.43 6.02
N GLN A 38 -5.84 9.98 6.76
CA GLN A 38 -5.58 10.58 8.07
C GLN A 38 -5.14 9.58 9.15
N GLN A 39 -5.38 8.29 8.89
CA GLN A 39 -5.14 7.17 9.80
C GLN A 39 -4.03 6.24 9.29
N GLN A 40 -3.34 6.58 8.20
CA GLN A 40 -2.32 5.74 7.59
C GLN A 40 -0.97 5.92 8.30
N PRO A 41 -0.52 4.98 9.15
CA PRO A 41 0.72 5.15 9.90
C PRO A 41 1.93 5.13 8.98
N ALA A 42 1.89 4.42 7.85
CA ALA A 42 3.03 4.35 6.93
C ALA A 42 3.41 5.69 6.26
N ASP A 43 2.56 6.72 6.40
CA ASP A 43 2.80 8.03 5.78
C ASP A 43 4.07 8.71 6.30
N PHE A 44 4.47 8.51 7.56
CA PHE A 44 5.71 9.13 8.08
C PHE A 44 6.97 8.59 7.40
N LEU A 45 6.93 7.37 6.86
CA LEU A 45 8.05 6.73 6.15
C LEU A 45 8.10 7.10 4.66
N THR A 46 6.97 7.47 4.07
CA THR A 46 6.80 7.57 2.61
C THR A 46 6.56 8.99 2.12
N LYS A 47 6.19 9.91 3.03
CA LYS A 47 5.84 11.30 2.71
C LYS A 47 6.64 12.26 3.57
N ARG A 48 6.92 13.44 2.99
CA ARG A 48 7.43 14.58 3.75
C ARG A 48 6.24 15.27 4.44
N LEU A 49 5.97 14.88 5.69
CA LEU A 49 4.92 15.47 6.52
C LEU A 49 5.45 16.64 7.36
N ALA A 50 4.56 17.53 7.77
CA ALA A 50 4.85 18.47 8.85
C ALA A 50 5.07 17.71 10.18
N GLU A 51 5.69 18.37 11.15
CA GLU A 51 6.12 17.73 12.39
C GLU A 51 4.99 17.01 13.15
N GLU A 52 3.84 17.67 13.37
CA GLU A 52 2.72 17.05 14.10
C GLU A 52 2.16 15.81 13.38
N PRO A 53 1.79 15.86 12.08
CA PRO A 53 1.31 14.67 11.38
C PRO A 53 2.36 13.56 11.28
N HIS A 54 3.65 13.92 11.16
CA HIS A 54 4.75 12.95 11.16
C HIS A 54 4.77 12.16 12.46
N TRP A 55 4.84 12.85 13.60
CA TRP A 55 4.89 12.20 14.91
C TRP A 55 3.59 11.47 15.26
N ARG A 56 2.43 12.00 14.84
CA ARG A 56 1.16 11.27 14.97
C ARG A 56 1.22 9.92 14.26
N CYS A 57 1.69 9.89 13.01
CA CYS A 57 1.83 8.65 12.24
C CYS A 57 2.88 7.71 12.82
N ALA A 58 4.04 8.24 13.25
CA ALA A 58 5.09 7.45 13.88
C ALA A 58 4.61 6.78 15.19
N ARG A 59 3.86 7.50 16.03
CA ARG A 59 3.25 6.93 17.25
C ARG A 59 2.20 5.88 16.93
N MET A 60 1.36 6.09 15.91
CA MET A 60 0.40 5.07 15.45
C MET A 60 1.11 3.80 14.96
N ALA A 61 2.34 3.92 14.45
CA ALA A 61 3.17 2.79 14.06
C ALA A 61 3.95 2.16 15.23
N GLY A 62 3.73 2.62 16.47
CA GLY A 62 4.37 2.07 17.67
C GLY A 62 5.75 2.64 17.98
N MET A 63 6.17 3.74 17.35
CA MET A 63 7.44 4.38 17.68
C MET A 63 7.31 5.27 18.92
N SER A 64 8.15 5.07 19.92
CA SER A 64 8.32 5.97 21.06
C SER A 64 9.55 6.85 20.89
N LEU A 65 9.44 8.12 21.28
CA LEU A 65 10.61 8.95 21.59
C LEU A 65 11.04 8.60 23.01
N ASN A 66 12.29 8.20 23.18
CA ASN A 66 12.91 7.98 24.49
C ASN A 66 13.17 9.32 25.20
#